data_AF-A0A4U8UHA6-F1
#
_entry.id   AF-A0A4U8UHA6-F1
#
_cell.length_a   1.000
_cell.length_b   1.000
_cell.length_c   1.000
_cell.angle_alpha   90.00
_cell.angle_beta   90.00
_cell.angle_gamma   90.00
#
_symmetry.space_group_name_H-M   'P 1'
#
loop_
_entity.id
_entity.type
_entity.pdbx_description
1 polymer ?
#
loop_
_entity_poly.entity_id
_entity_poly.type
_entity_poly.pdbx_seq_one_letter_code
_entity_poly.pdbx_strand_id
1 'polypeptide(L)'
;MLKGFSQKIWFIWFVVLPMMMFAANDSALGKFKGEFETQVENTASDVASMVNTFVSVIGVLWLVILLIIVMFNKERMMEHIKGIIAVSVILGIVWGISKSLI
;
A
#
# COMPACT_ATOMS: atom_id res chain seq x y z
N MET A 1 33.80 -18.40 -43.48
CA MET A 1 32.55 -17.77 -42.99
C MET A 1 31.94 -18.43 -41.74
N LEU A 2 32.28 -19.68 -41.38
CA LEU A 2 31.68 -20.39 -40.24
C LEU A 2 32.16 -19.96 -38.83
N LYS A 3 33.37 -19.41 -38.67
CA LYS A 3 33.92 -19.05 -37.34
C LYS A 3 33.17 -17.89 -36.67
N GLY A 4 32.80 -16.84 -37.41
CA GLY A 4 32.10 -15.67 -36.85
C GLY A 4 30.65 -15.96 -36.45
N PHE A 5 29.97 -16.88 -37.13
CA PHE A 5 28.61 -17.30 -36.78
C PHE A 5 28.60 -18.18 -35.52
N SER A 6 29.55 -19.12 -35.41
CA SER A 6 29.74 -19.92 -34.20
C SER A 6 30.10 -19.07 -32.98
N GLN A 7 30.90 -18.01 -33.16
CA GLN A 7 31.28 -17.10 -32.07
C GLN A 7 30.10 -16.24 -31.59
N LYS A 8 29.23 -15.78 -32.49
CA LYS A 8 28.00 -15.05 -32.12
C LYS A 8 27.01 -15.93 -31.35
N ILE A 9 26.86 -17.19 -31.72
CA ILE A 9 26.02 -18.16 -31.00
C ILE A 9 26.57 -18.45 -29.60
N TRP A 10 27.88 -18.61 -29.47
CA TRP A 10 28.53 -18.76 -28.16
C TRP A 10 28.36 -17.52 -27.27
N PHE A 11 28.46 -16.33 -27.86
CA PHE A 11 28.28 -15.07 -27.12
C PHE A 11 26.84 -14.91 -26.64
N ILE A 12 25.85 -15.26 -27.47
CA ILE A 12 24.43 -15.24 -27.10
C ILE A 12 24.17 -16.25 -25.98
N TRP A 13 24.72 -17.47 -26.05
CA TRP A 13 24.58 -18.46 -24.98
C TRP A 13 25.20 -17.98 -23.66
N PHE A 14 26.40 -17.39 -23.71
CA PHE A 14 27.11 -16.94 -22.51
C PHE A 14 26.46 -15.71 -21.84
N VAL A 15 25.81 -14.85 -22.61
CA VAL A 15 25.17 -13.62 -22.09
C VAL A 15 23.70 -13.85 -21.70
N VAL A 16 22.96 -14.67 -22.44
CA VAL A 16 21.52 -14.89 -22.21
C VAL A 16 21.27 -15.92 -21.11
N LEU A 17 22.10 -16.95 -20.97
CA LEU A 17 21.93 -17.96 -19.91
C LEU A 17 21.96 -17.38 -18.50
N PRO A 18 22.94 -16.54 -18.11
CA PRO A 18 22.95 -15.95 -16.77
C PRO A 18 21.71 -15.09 -16.54
N MET A 19 21.30 -14.28 -17.53
CA MET A 19 20.10 -13.45 -17.42
C MET A 19 18.82 -14.28 -17.24
N MET A 20 18.68 -15.42 -17.93
CA MET A 20 17.54 -16.31 -17.73
C MET A 20 17.63 -17.06 -16.39
N MET A 21 18.83 -17.37 -15.91
CA MET A 21 19.03 -17.93 -14.56
C MET A 21 18.81 -16.91 -13.45
N PHE A 22 18.88 -15.61 -13.70
CA PHE A 22 18.48 -14.53 -12.77
C PHE A 22 17.00 -14.14 -12.89
N ALA A 23 16.34 -14.50 -14.00
CA ALA A 23 14.91 -14.27 -14.22
C ALA A 23 14.03 -15.48 -13.84
N ALA A 24 14.63 -16.67 -13.66
CA ALA A 24 13.93 -17.85 -13.19
C ALA A 24 13.45 -17.68 -11.74
N ASN A 25 12.27 -18.18 -11.40
CA ASN A 25 11.60 -17.96 -10.11
C ASN A 25 12.41 -18.44 -8.88
N ASP A 26 13.36 -19.36 -9.09
CA ASP A 26 14.23 -19.94 -8.04
C ASP A 26 15.60 -19.26 -7.91
N SER A 27 15.80 -18.17 -8.67
CA SER A 27 17.03 -17.38 -8.71
C SER A 27 17.13 -16.38 -7.55
N ALA A 28 18.33 -15.84 -7.31
CA ALA A 28 18.56 -14.84 -6.25
C ALA A 28 17.65 -13.60 -6.37
N LEU A 29 17.30 -13.20 -7.60
CA LEU A 29 16.41 -12.07 -7.89
C LEU A 29 14.92 -12.44 -7.71
N GLY A 30 14.53 -13.66 -8.07
CA GLY A 30 13.18 -14.19 -7.80
C GLY A 30 12.91 -14.33 -6.30
N LYS A 31 13.89 -14.84 -5.54
CA LYS A 31 13.84 -14.94 -4.07
C LYS A 31 13.85 -13.58 -3.40
N PHE A 32 14.70 -12.65 -3.85
CA PHE A 32 14.68 -11.27 -3.35
C PHE A 32 13.36 -10.57 -3.63
N LYS A 33 12.81 -10.71 -4.83
CA LYS A 33 11.49 -10.15 -5.17
C LYS A 33 10.38 -10.77 -4.33
N GLY A 34 10.38 -12.09 -4.16
CA GLY A 34 9.40 -12.79 -3.32
C GLY A 34 9.50 -12.37 -1.85
N GLU A 35 10.70 -12.29 -1.27
CA GLU A 35 10.91 -11.81 0.10
C GLU A 35 10.54 -10.33 0.26
N PHE A 36 10.84 -9.49 -0.73
CA PHE A 36 10.46 -8.08 -0.74
C PHE A 36 8.95 -7.91 -0.82
N GLU A 37 8.27 -8.62 -1.72
CA GLU A 37 6.81 -8.60 -1.84
C GLU A 37 6.17 -9.11 -0.53
N THR A 38 6.69 -10.18 0.06
CA THR A 38 6.19 -10.72 1.34
C THR A 38 6.38 -9.74 2.50
N GLN A 39 7.54 -9.08 2.59
CA GLN A 39 7.79 -8.07 3.64
C GLN A 39 6.97 -6.80 3.44
N VAL A 40 6.80 -6.35 2.20
CA VAL A 40 5.94 -5.21 1.87
C VAL A 40 4.49 -5.52 2.18
N GLU A 41 4.00 -6.72 1.84
CA GLU A 41 2.63 -7.15 2.12
C GLU A 41 2.38 -7.30 3.63
N ASN A 42 3.31 -7.92 4.38
CA ASN A 42 3.22 -8.02 5.83
C ASN A 42 3.26 -6.64 6.51
N THR A 43 4.16 -5.76 6.09
CA THR A 43 4.25 -4.39 6.64
C THR A 43 3.01 -3.58 6.28
N ALA A 44 2.51 -3.71 5.05
CA ALA A 44 1.28 -3.04 4.62
C ALA A 44 0.07 -3.55 5.41
N SER A 45 -0.02 -4.85 5.68
CA SER A 45 -1.08 -5.47 6.49
C SER A 45 -1.03 -4.99 7.94
N ASP A 46 0.15 -4.95 8.56
CA ASP A 46 0.35 -4.45 9.92
C ASP A 46 -0.03 -2.96 10.04
N VAL A 47 0.44 -2.13 9.11
CA VAL A 47 0.09 -0.71 9.06
C VAL A 47 -1.40 -0.54 8.81
N ALA A 48 -2.00 -1.33 7.91
CA ALA A 48 -3.42 -1.28 7.65
C ALA A 48 -4.24 -1.63 8.90
N SER A 49 -3.84 -2.66 9.66
CA SER A 49 -4.48 -3.05 10.93
C SER A 49 -4.40 -1.95 11.98
N MET A 50 -3.22 -1.31 12.13
CA MET A 50 -3.04 -0.16 13.01
C MET A 50 -3.92 1.02 12.60
N VAL A 51 -3.96 1.32 11.30
CA VAL A 51 -4.79 2.40 10.74
C VAL A 51 -6.28 2.10 10.96
N ASN A 52 -6.74 0.86 10.76
CA ASN A 52 -8.14 0.48 10.99
C ASN A 52 -8.54 0.74 12.45
N THR A 53 -7.68 0.32 13.38
CA THR A 53 -7.91 0.50 14.82
C THR A 53 -7.91 1.98 15.20
N PHE A 54 -6.94 2.75 14.71
CA PHE A 54 -6.84 4.18 14.95
C PHE A 54 -8.03 4.95 14.40
N VAL A 55 -8.43 4.68 13.15
CA VAL A 55 -9.58 5.31 12.51
C VAL A 55 -10.89 4.93 13.19
N SER A 56 -11.02 3.68 13.66
CA SER A 56 -12.20 3.26 14.43
C SER A 56 -12.33 4.03 15.74
N VAL A 57 -11.23 4.16 16.50
CA VAL A 57 -11.23 4.89 17.77
C VAL A 57 -11.45 6.39 17.56
N ILE A 58 -10.72 7.00 16.62
CA ILE A 58 -10.88 8.43 16.30
C ILE A 58 -12.24 8.72 15.70
N GLY A 59 -12.75 7.85 14.82
CA GLY A 59 -14.07 8.01 14.22
C GLY A 59 -15.19 8.02 15.27
N VAL A 60 -15.12 7.13 16.26
CA VAL A 60 -16.07 7.11 17.38
C VAL A 60 -15.94 8.38 18.23
N LEU A 61 -14.72 8.79 18.59
CA LEU A 61 -14.50 10.03 19.35
C LEU A 61 -14.99 11.27 18.58
N TRP A 62 -14.81 11.28 17.26
CA TRP A 62 -15.25 12.36 16.38
C TRP A 62 -16.77 12.50 16.38
N LEU A 63 -17.51 11.40 16.32
CA LEU A 63 -18.98 11.41 16.43
C LEU A 63 -19.46 11.94 17.79
N VAL A 64 -18.76 11.57 18.88
CA VAL A 64 -19.07 12.07 20.22
C VAL A 64 -18.87 13.59 20.31
N ILE A 65 -17.76 14.11 19.76
CA ILE A 65 -17.48 15.55 19.73
C ILE A 65 -18.56 16.30 18.92
N LEU A 66 -18.97 15.76 17.78
CA LEU A 66 -20.02 16.36 16.95
C LEU A 66 -21.36 16.41 17.70
N LEU A 67 -21.75 15.34 18.39
CA LEU A 67 -22.97 15.33 19.20
C LEU A 67 -22.96 16.39 20.30
N ILE A 68 -21.82 16.58 20.97
CA ILE A 68 -21.65 17.62 21.98
C ILE A 68 -21.79 19.01 21.34
N ILE A 69 -21.13 19.26 20.21
CA ILE A 69 -21.21 20.56 19.51
C ILE A 69 -22.65 20.86 19.08
N VAL A 70 -23.39 19.87 18.57
CA VAL A 70 -24.81 20.01 18.20
C VAL A 70 -25.68 20.40 19.39
N MET A 71 -25.46 19.80 20.56
CA MET A 71 -26.27 20.10 21.76
C MET A 71 -26.02 21.50 22.31
N PHE A 72 -24.78 21.99 22.27
CA PHE A 72 -24.41 23.25 22.90
C PHE A 72 -24.39 24.46 21.96
N ASN A 73 -24.13 24.27 20.66
CA ASN A 73 -23.97 25.40 19.75
C ASN A 73 -24.16 25.04 18.26
N LYS A 74 -25.43 24.97 17.83
CA LYS A 74 -25.80 24.64 16.45
C LYS A 74 -25.25 25.62 15.41
N GLU A 75 -25.17 26.91 15.74
CA GLU A 75 -24.65 27.93 14.82
C GLU A 75 -23.17 27.71 14.50
N ARG A 76 -22.38 27.39 15.54
CA ARG A 76 -20.95 27.07 15.39
C ARG A 76 -20.70 25.82 14.55
N MET A 77 -21.66 24.89 14.53
CA MET A 77 -21.58 23.71 13.67
C MET A 77 -21.79 24.05 12.19
N MET A 78 -22.66 25.02 11.90
CA MET A 78 -22.87 25.48 10.52
C MET A 78 -21.67 26.27 9.98
N GLU A 79 -20.99 27.05 10.83
CA GLU A 79 -19.75 27.76 10.44
C GLU A 79 -18.60 26.81 10.08
N HIS A 80 -18.49 25.68 10.78
CA HIS A 80 -17.40 24.71 10.58
C HIS A 80 -17.82 23.46 9.79
N ILE A 81 -19.01 23.46 9.19
CA ILE A 81 -19.57 22.27 8.54
C ILE A 81 -18.68 21.73 7.40
N LYS A 82 -17.99 22.64 6.69
CA LYS A 82 -17.04 22.28 5.63
C LYS A 82 -15.84 21.49 6.19
N GLY A 83 -15.34 21.88 7.36
CA GLY A 83 -14.27 21.17 8.06
C GLY A 83 -14.74 19.82 8.58
N ILE A 84 -15.96 19.76 9.12
CA ILE A 84 -16.55 18.52 9.62
C ILE A 84 -16.71 17.49 8.50
N ILE A 85 -17.24 17.92 7.35
CA ILE A 85 -17.40 17.08 6.17
C ILE A 85 -16.03 16.64 5.63
N ALA A 86 -15.06 17.55 5.52
CA ALA A 86 -13.71 17.23 5.03
C ALA A 86 -13.02 16.14 5.89
N VAL A 87 -13.04 16.29 7.21
CA VAL A 87 -12.47 15.30 8.14
C VAL A 87 -13.20 13.96 8.04
N SER A 88 -14.53 13.97 7.90
CA SER A 88 -15.33 12.75 7.79
C SER A 88 -15.04 11.99 6.48
N VAL A 89 -14.85 12.70 5.37
CA VAL A 89 -14.47 12.10 4.08
C VAL A 89 -13.08 11.48 4.16
N ILE A 90 -12.11 12.18 4.75
CA ILE A 90 -10.75 11.66 4.93
C ILE A 90 -10.77 10.40 5.79
N LEU A 91 -11.47 10.41 6.92
CA LEU A 91 -11.62 9.22 7.77
C LEU A 91 -12.25 8.05 7.00
N GLY A 92 -13.27 8.31 6.17
CA GLY A 92 -13.90 7.28 5.34
C GLY A 92 -12.97 6.68 4.29
N ILE A 93 -12.17 7.51 3.61
CA ILE A 93 -11.19 7.04 2.62
C ILE A 93 -10.10 6.21 3.30
N VAL A 94 -9.54 6.70 4.41
CA VAL A 94 -8.49 6.00 5.15
C VAL A 94 -9.00 4.67 5.70
N TRP A 95 -10.23 4.61 6.21
CA TRP A 95 -10.87 3.36 6.62
C TRP A 95 -11.07 2.40 5.45
N GLY A 96 -11.56 2.90 4.30
CA GLY A 96 -11.79 2.09 3.10
C GLY A 96 -10.51 1.48 2.53
N ILE A 97 -9.42 2.27 2.47
CA ILE A 97 -8.11 1.80 2.01
C ILE A 97 -7.56 0.76 3.00
N SER A 98 -7.61 1.04 4.30
CA SER A 98 -7.17 0.13 5.35
C SER A 98 -7.90 -1.21 5.28
N LYS A 99 -9.23 -1.22 5.06
CA LYS A 99 -10.01 -2.45 4.89
C LYS A 99 -9.75 -3.17 3.57
N SER A 100 -9.23 -2.49 2.56
CA SER A 100 -8.84 -3.12 1.29
C SER A 100 -7.46 -3.77 1.35
N LEU A 101 -6.66 -3.41 2.36
CA LEU A 101 -5.29 -3.90 2.58
C LEU A 101 -5.22 -5.02 3.64
N ILE A 102 -6.30 -5.24 4.39
CA ILE A 102 -6.51 -6.36 5.33
C ILE A 102 -7.46 -7.37 4.68
#